data_AF-A0A098C270-F1
#
_entry.id   AF-A0A098C270-F1
#
_cell.length_a   1.000
_cell.length_b   1.000
_cell.length_c   1.000
_cell.angle_alpha   90.00
_cell.angle_beta   90.00
_cell.angle_gamma   90.00
#
_symmetry.space_group_name_H-M   'P 1'
#
loop_
_entity.id
_entity.type
_entity.pdbx_description
1 polymer ?
#
loop_
_entity_poly.entity_id
_entity_poly.type
_entity_poly.pdbx_seq_one_letter_code
_entity_poly.pdbx_strand_id
1 'polypeptide(L)'
;MLVKCEVNGRVTEENNVVSVSDKQNFIDLLDLDLSEFEKQFDLIESEPVKDHSQILFSLYEQIDEVDFRNEAGFLNDDQKLLQKHFLVTCVEKILETADKNNWGVCRNHNFIYLYNGEYWSCVESQDFQIFLGKAAEKMGVYKFDARLYTFRRQLLQQFLSVSRLPKPQQNDNSVLINLKNGTFEIDGNKMHLRKPDRNDFLTYQLPFPYDEKAVSPIFDDYLNTVLPDINRQKILAEYLGYLFIKTSVLKLEKSLVLYGTGANGKSVFFEIVNALLGGTENVSNFSLQNLTNENGYFRSMLANKLVNYASEINGKLETSIFKQLVSGEPVEARLPYGEPFTLTNYAKLIFNCNELPKDVEVNNAFFRRFLIIPFDVTIPENKQDKQLASKIINNELSGVFNWVLDGLKRLLQQKNFTQCDAVDNILNKYKRESNTVALFIDERYITSTDKFTPLGELYSDFKSFCKDDNYIPVTKRNFSDRIRNLGILIERKNYGMAVNVERILFSTSDNNAVS
;
A
#
# COMPACT_ATOMS: atom_id res chain seq x y z
N MET A 1 -25.58 -10.01 -30.88
CA MET A 1 -26.44 -11.01 -30.20
C MET A 1 -27.87 -10.73 -30.67
N LEU A 2 -28.37 -11.53 -31.62
CA LEU A 2 -29.69 -11.35 -32.23
C LEU A 2 -30.75 -11.97 -31.31
N VAL A 3 -31.66 -11.15 -30.79
CA VAL A 3 -32.85 -11.62 -30.08
C VAL A 3 -33.89 -12.01 -31.15
N LYS A 4 -34.17 -13.30 -31.26
CA LYS A 4 -35.32 -13.83 -32.03
C LYS A 4 -36.53 -13.90 -31.10
N CYS A 5 -37.57 -13.11 -31.39
CA CYS A 5 -38.93 -13.40 -30.98
C CYS A 5 -39.63 -14.12 -32.14
N GLU A 6 -40.04 -15.37 -31.94
CA GLU A 6 -40.98 -16.06 -32.82
C GLU A 6 -42.42 -15.70 -32.40
N VAL A 7 -43.21 -15.21 -33.35
CA VAL A 7 -44.68 -15.24 -33.29
C VAL A 7 -45.20 -15.76 -34.62
N ASN A 8 -46.02 -16.81 -34.54
CA ASN A 8 -46.67 -17.53 -35.63
C ASN A 8 -47.48 -16.63 -36.57
N GLY A 9 -47.38 -16.86 -37.89
CA GLY A 9 -48.48 -16.55 -38.81
C GLY A 9 -48.07 -16.13 -40.22
N ARG A 10 -48.21 -17.08 -41.17
CA ARG A 10 -48.48 -16.89 -42.62
C ARG A 10 -47.58 -15.89 -43.39
N VAL A 11 -46.68 -16.48 -44.18
CA VAL A 11 -45.98 -15.84 -45.31
C VAL A 11 -47.01 -15.26 -46.28
N THR A 12 -47.03 -13.93 -46.37
CA THR A 12 -47.43 -13.21 -47.58
C THR A 12 -46.18 -12.44 -48.02
N GLU A 13 -45.65 -12.80 -49.19
CA GLU A 13 -44.55 -12.08 -49.82
C GLU A 13 -45.10 -10.75 -50.36
N GLU A 14 -45.00 -9.69 -49.56
CA GLU A 14 -45.03 -8.32 -50.08
C GLU A 14 -43.60 -7.79 -50.11
N ASN A 15 -43.05 -7.70 -51.32
CA ASN A 15 -41.79 -7.03 -51.62
C ASN A 15 -41.92 -5.52 -51.36
N ASN A 16 -41.80 -5.10 -50.10
CA ASN A 16 -41.55 -3.70 -49.77
C ASN A 16 -40.05 -3.43 -49.93
N VAL A 17 -39.69 -2.97 -51.13
CA VAL A 17 -38.40 -2.32 -51.40
C VAL A 17 -38.40 -1.00 -50.64
N VAL A 18 -37.91 -1.03 -49.40
CA VAL A 18 -37.61 0.19 -48.65
C VAL A 18 -36.52 0.93 -49.41
N SER A 19 -36.85 2.13 -49.89
CA SER A 19 -35.93 2.95 -50.66
C SER A 19 -34.69 3.30 -49.84
N VAL A 20 -33.54 3.46 -50.49
CA VAL A 20 -32.28 3.81 -49.81
C VAL A 20 -32.41 5.13 -49.04
N SER A 21 -33.28 6.06 -49.48
CA SER A 21 -33.57 7.31 -48.77
C SER A 21 -34.35 7.10 -47.47
N ASP A 22 -35.23 6.09 -47.38
CA ASP A 22 -36.00 5.83 -46.15
C ASP A 22 -35.14 5.15 -45.08
N LYS A 23 -34.16 4.32 -45.47
CA LYS A 23 -33.15 3.79 -44.54
C LYS A 23 -32.19 4.86 -44.06
N GLN A 24 -31.79 5.78 -44.93
CA GLN A 24 -30.93 6.90 -44.55
C GLN A 24 -31.65 7.81 -43.54
N ASN A 25 -32.91 8.17 -43.81
CA ASN A 25 -33.74 8.95 -42.89
C ASN A 25 -33.96 8.25 -41.54
N PHE A 26 -34.08 6.92 -41.50
CA PHE A 26 -34.25 6.18 -40.25
C PHE A 26 -32.94 6.06 -39.44
N ILE A 27 -31.80 5.95 -40.11
CA ILE A 27 -30.47 6.00 -39.49
C ILE A 27 -30.20 7.40 -38.96
N ASP A 28 -30.50 8.44 -39.74
CA ASP A 28 -30.33 9.84 -39.33
C ASP A 28 -31.25 10.19 -38.15
N LEU A 29 -32.46 9.63 -38.07
CA LEU A 29 -33.36 9.80 -36.91
C LEU A 29 -32.82 9.11 -35.65
N LEU A 30 -32.25 7.91 -35.79
CA LEU A 30 -31.65 7.17 -34.69
C LEU A 30 -30.34 7.82 -34.19
N ASP A 31 -29.53 8.39 -35.08
CA ASP A 31 -28.33 9.13 -34.73
C ASP A 31 -28.67 10.50 -34.09
N LEU A 32 -29.76 11.14 -34.51
CA LEU A 32 -30.29 12.35 -33.86
C LEU A 32 -30.82 12.03 -32.45
N ASP A 33 -31.61 10.96 -32.28
CA ASP A 33 -32.11 10.51 -30.98
C ASP A 33 -30.96 10.06 -30.06
N LEU A 34 -29.96 9.32 -30.56
CA LEU A 34 -28.76 8.95 -29.81
C LEU A 34 -27.96 10.18 -29.38
N SER A 35 -27.82 11.19 -30.25
CA SER A 35 -27.13 12.43 -29.89
C SER A 35 -27.90 13.27 -28.87
N GLU A 36 -29.24 13.25 -28.89
CA GLU A 36 -30.08 13.88 -27.87
C GLU A 36 -30.08 13.08 -26.56
N PHE A 37 -30.01 11.75 -26.62
CA PHE A 37 -29.91 10.86 -25.47
C PHE A 37 -28.52 10.92 -24.81
N GLU A 38 -27.45 11.02 -25.60
CA GLU A 38 -26.07 11.27 -25.12
C GLU A 38 -25.95 12.66 -24.50
N LYS A 39 -26.58 13.68 -25.10
CA LYS A 39 -26.68 15.02 -24.48
C LYS A 39 -27.48 15.01 -23.18
N GLN A 40 -28.52 14.18 -23.05
CA GLN A 40 -29.26 14.02 -21.79
C GLN A 40 -28.44 13.29 -20.72
N PHE A 41 -27.52 12.40 -21.09
CA PHE A 41 -26.57 11.77 -20.16
C PHE A 41 -25.40 12.69 -19.76
N ASP A 42 -24.98 13.59 -20.64
CA ASP A 42 -24.00 14.64 -20.34
C ASP A 42 -24.59 15.79 -19.48
N LEU A 43 -25.92 15.86 -19.35
CA LEU A 43 -26.64 16.86 -18.56
C LEU A 43 -26.96 16.44 -17.12
N ILE A 44 -26.54 15.25 -16.67
CA ILE A 44 -26.37 15.05 -15.21
C ILE A 44 -25.07 15.74 -14.86
N GLU A 45 -25.13 17.06 -14.66
CA GLU A 45 -24.08 17.82 -13.99
C GLU A 45 -23.78 17.10 -12.68
N SER A 46 -22.68 16.35 -12.65
CA SER A 46 -22.13 15.86 -11.40
C SER A 46 -21.83 17.10 -10.57
N GLU A 47 -22.40 17.21 -9.37
CA GLU A 47 -22.08 18.31 -8.45
C GLU A 47 -20.57 18.54 -8.43
N PRO A 48 -20.11 19.80 -8.42
CA PRO A 48 -18.68 20.10 -8.40
C PRO A 48 -18.05 19.38 -7.22
N VAL A 49 -16.93 18.69 -7.49
CA VAL A 49 -16.18 17.94 -6.49
C VAL A 49 -15.85 18.86 -5.32
N LYS A 50 -16.25 18.45 -4.12
CA LYS A 50 -16.03 19.23 -2.90
C LYS A 50 -14.70 18.82 -2.28
N ASP A 51 -13.99 19.76 -1.67
CA ASP A 51 -12.84 19.41 -0.85
C ASP A 51 -13.31 18.66 0.41
N HIS A 52 -12.59 17.63 0.86
CA HIS A 52 -13.00 16.85 2.05
C HIS A 52 -13.19 17.72 3.29
N SER A 53 -12.44 18.81 3.44
CA SER A 53 -12.60 19.76 4.55
C SER A 53 -13.94 20.50 4.53
N GLN A 54 -14.59 20.61 3.37
CA GLN A 54 -15.86 21.30 3.17
C GLN A 54 -17.07 20.38 3.22
N ILE A 55 -16.88 19.05 3.21
CA ILE A 55 -17.97 18.08 3.23
C ILE A 55 -18.78 18.27 4.52
N LEU A 56 -18.18 18.21 5.70
CA LEU A 56 -18.93 18.39 6.95
C LEU A 56 -19.66 19.74 7.04
N PHE A 57 -19.07 20.79 6.46
CA PHE A 57 -19.71 22.10 6.39
C PHE A 57 -20.93 22.10 5.46
N SER A 58 -20.81 21.48 4.28
CA SER A 58 -21.94 21.34 3.35
C SER A 58 -23.09 20.55 3.98
N LEU A 59 -22.79 19.58 4.87
CA LEU A 59 -23.81 18.76 5.55
C LEU A 59 -24.55 19.62 6.54
N TYR A 60 -23.75 20.39 7.28
CA TYR A 60 -24.24 21.32 8.26
C TYR A 60 -25.16 22.37 7.64
N GLU A 61 -24.89 22.84 6.42
CA GLU A 61 -25.78 23.77 5.72
C GLU A 61 -27.13 23.16 5.35
N GLN A 62 -27.16 21.87 5.03
CA GLN A 62 -28.37 21.13 4.65
C GLN A 62 -29.21 20.62 5.84
N ILE A 63 -28.72 20.80 7.08
CA ILE A 63 -29.46 20.42 8.29
C ILE A 63 -30.48 21.52 8.65
N ASP A 64 -31.73 21.12 8.84
CA ASP A 64 -32.81 22.01 9.24
C ASP A 64 -33.08 21.96 10.75
N GLU A 65 -33.83 22.94 11.26
CA GLU A 65 -34.40 22.89 12.61
C GLU A 65 -35.36 21.70 12.76
N VAL A 66 -35.38 21.08 13.94
CA VAL A 66 -36.16 19.86 14.21
C VAL A 66 -37.11 20.09 15.38
N ASP A 67 -38.38 19.77 15.17
CA ASP A 67 -39.33 19.66 16.28
C ASP A 67 -39.14 18.33 17.02
N PHE A 68 -38.24 18.34 18.00
CA PHE A 68 -37.93 17.16 18.83
C PHE A 68 -39.15 16.61 19.58
N ARG A 69 -40.17 17.43 19.85
CA ARG A 69 -41.36 16.99 20.57
C ARG A 69 -42.25 16.14 19.66
N ASN A 70 -42.43 16.60 18.42
CA ASN A 70 -43.14 15.87 17.39
C ASN A 70 -42.42 14.54 17.05
N GLU A 71 -41.10 14.59 16.86
CA GLU A 71 -40.29 13.39 16.58
C GLU A 71 -40.33 12.37 17.74
N ALA A 72 -40.45 12.83 19.00
CA ALA A 72 -40.64 11.97 20.17
C ALA A 72 -42.07 11.38 20.28
N GLY A 73 -43.00 11.78 19.41
CA GLY A 73 -44.40 11.34 19.43
C GLY A 73 -45.19 11.85 20.63
N PHE A 74 -44.78 12.98 21.22
CA PHE A 74 -45.47 13.55 22.39
C PHE A 74 -46.69 14.35 21.97
N LEU A 75 -47.86 13.95 22.48
CA LEU A 75 -49.16 14.55 22.15
C LEU A 75 -49.58 15.65 23.14
N ASN A 76 -49.05 15.61 24.37
CA ASN A 76 -49.44 16.51 25.46
C ASN A 76 -48.22 17.22 26.05
N ASP A 77 -48.41 18.44 26.57
CA ASP A 77 -47.35 19.31 27.11
C ASP A 77 -46.64 18.75 28.37
N ASP A 78 -47.28 17.84 29.09
CA ASP A 78 -46.76 17.26 30.33
C ASP A 78 -45.56 16.31 30.12
N GLN A 79 -45.38 15.78 28.92
CA GLN A 79 -44.28 14.87 28.59
C GLN A 79 -42.98 15.65 28.41
N LYS A 80 -41.97 15.39 29.24
CA LYS A 80 -40.68 16.10 29.17
C LYS A 80 -39.71 15.43 28.20
N LEU A 81 -39.11 16.24 27.34
CA LEU A 81 -38.00 15.79 26.49
C LEU A 81 -36.78 15.45 27.36
N LEU A 82 -36.40 14.17 27.33
CA LEU A 82 -35.17 13.65 27.90
C LEU A 82 -34.02 13.66 26.88
N GLN A 83 -32.78 13.60 27.39
CA GLN A 83 -31.55 13.58 26.58
C GLN A 83 -31.57 12.56 25.43
N LYS A 84 -32.15 11.38 25.67
CA LYS A 84 -32.25 10.30 24.66
C LYS A 84 -32.98 10.73 23.39
N HIS A 85 -34.02 11.57 23.48
CA HIS A 85 -34.79 12.00 22.31
C HIS A 85 -33.90 12.89 21.43
N PHE A 86 -33.17 13.84 22.03
CA PHE A 86 -32.22 14.67 21.28
C PHE A 86 -31.11 13.83 20.62
N LEU A 87 -30.50 12.90 21.36
CA LEU A 87 -29.41 12.06 20.84
C LEU A 87 -29.84 11.23 19.63
N VAL A 88 -30.98 10.53 19.75
CA VAL A 88 -31.50 9.65 18.70
C VAL A 88 -31.94 10.48 17.49
N THR A 89 -32.80 11.47 17.70
CA THR A 89 -33.36 12.30 16.62
C THR A 89 -32.27 13.06 15.88
N CYS A 90 -31.27 13.65 16.56
CA CYS A 90 -30.18 14.36 15.87
C CYS A 90 -29.42 13.42 14.92
N VAL A 91 -29.08 12.22 15.39
CA VAL A 91 -28.34 11.24 14.58
C VAL A 91 -29.19 10.74 13.41
N GLU A 92 -30.46 10.45 13.62
CA GLU A 92 -31.39 10.03 12.56
C GLU A 92 -31.52 11.10 11.49
N LYS A 93 -31.75 12.37 11.86
CA LYS A 93 -31.85 13.47 10.91
C LYS A 93 -30.55 13.75 10.15
N ILE A 94 -29.39 13.58 10.79
CA ILE A 94 -28.10 13.67 10.10
C ILE A 94 -27.97 12.55 9.06
N LEU A 95 -28.34 11.31 9.41
CA LEU A 95 -28.31 10.18 8.48
C LEU A 95 -29.32 10.35 7.34
N GLU A 96 -30.55 10.78 7.63
CA GLU A 96 -31.56 11.10 6.61
C GLU A 96 -31.07 12.18 5.64
N THR A 97 -30.42 13.23 6.16
CA THR A 97 -29.87 14.32 5.33
C THR A 97 -28.72 13.81 4.47
N ALA A 98 -27.85 12.98 5.04
CA ALA A 98 -26.77 12.32 4.31
C ALA A 98 -27.32 11.41 3.20
N ASP A 99 -28.30 10.56 3.49
CA ASP A 99 -28.91 9.64 2.52
C ASP A 99 -29.63 10.38 1.39
N LYS A 100 -30.43 11.42 1.71
CA LYS A 100 -31.17 12.22 0.70
C LYS A 100 -30.26 12.85 -0.34
N ASN A 101 -29.08 13.27 0.08
CA ASN A 101 -28.11 13.95 -0.77
C ASN A 101 -27.02 12.98 -1.28
N ASN A 102 -27.25 11.66 -1.13
CA ASN A 102 -26.35 10.59 -1.56
C ASN A 102 -24.92 10.67 -1.01
N TRP A 103 -24.78 11.15 0.22
CA TRP A 103 -23.49 11.34 0.86
C TRP A 103 -22.81 10.00 1.06
N GLY A 104 -21.58 9.87 0.58
CA GLY A 104 -20.78 8.72 0.93
C GLY A 104 -20.21 8.91 2.33
N VAL A 105 -21.04 8.81 3.36
CA VAL A 105 -20.55 8.53 4.71
C VAL A 105 -20.51 7.02 4.84
N CYS A 106 -19.39 6.46 5.30
CA CYS A 106 -19.38 5.05 5.67
C CYS A 106 -18.45 4.74 6.83
N ARG A 107 -18.63 3.55 7.39
CA ARG A 107 -17.82 3.06 8.48
C ARG A 107 -16.97 1.89 8.00
N ASN A 108 -15.68 1.94 8.32
CA ASN A 108 -14.79 0.80 8.19
C ASN A 108 -13.98 0.67 9.49
N HIS A 109 -14.20 -0.43 10.23
CA HIS A 109 -13.73 -0.61 11.60
C HIS A 109 -14.22 0.49 12.56
N ASN A 110 -13.31 1.27 13.16
CA ASN A 110 -13.63 2.41 14.05
C ASN A 110 -13.44 3.77 13.37
N PHE A 111 -13.22 3.78 12.06
CA PHE A 111 -12.98 5.00 11.28
C PHE A 111 -14.22 5.38 10.47
N ILE A 112 -14.46 6.68 10.39
CA ILE A 112 -15.54 7.30 9.61
C ILE A 112 -14.93 7.86 8.33
N TYR A 113 -15.52 7.52 7.19
CA TYR A 113 -15.08 7.97 5.88
C TYR A 113 -16.13 8.86 5.24
N LEU A 114 -15.67 9.88 4.51
CA LEU A 114 -16.49 10.76 3.68
C LEU A 114 -16.06 10.68 2.22
N TYR A 115 -17.03 10.53 1.33
CA TYR A 115 -16.87 10.55 -0.12
C TYR A 115 -17.13 11.96 -0.64
N ASN A 116 -16.22 12.47 -1.46
CA ASN A 116 -16.29 13.84 -1.97
C ASN A 116 -16.80 13.96 -3.42
N GLY A 117 -17.23 12.85 -4.02
CA GLY A 117 -17.51 12.74 -5.44
C GLY A 117 -16.44 11.97 -6.22
N GLU A 118 -15.21 11.88 -5.69
CA GLU A 118 -14.08 11.22 -6.36
C GLU A 118 -13.42 10.12 -5.51
N TYR A 119 -13.29 10.32 -4.19
CA TYR A 119 -12.70 9.33 -3.29
C TYR A 119 -13.15 9.51 -1.84
N TRP A 120 -12.87 8.48 -1.04
CA TRP A 120 -13.16 8.44 0.39
C TRP A 120 -11.98 8.97 1.19
N SER A 121 -12.22 9.83 2.18
CA SER A 121 -11.19 10.24 3.14
C SER A 121 -11.65 9.96 4.56
N CYS A 122 -10.70 9.57 5.41
CA CYS A 122 -10.96 9.35 6.82
C CYS A 122 -11.10 10.68 7.53
N VAL A 123 -12.14 10.81 8.37
CA VAL A 123 -12.34 11.99 9.22
C VAL A 123 -11.86 11.67 10.63
N GLU A 124 -11.18 12.63 11.24
CA GLU A 124 -10.80 12.53 12.64
C GLU A 124 -12.04 12.51 13.54
N SER A 125 -12.06 11.59 14.51
CA SER A 125 -13.18 11.44 15.45
C SER A 125 -13.50 12.71 16.23
N GLN A 126 -12.51 13.60 16.43
CA GLN A 126 -12.71 14.87 17.12
C GLN A 126 -13.44 15.88 16.23
N ASP A 127 -13.05 16.01 14.96
CA ASP A 127 -13.72 16.89 13.99
C ASP A 127 -15.16 16.43 13.75
N PHE A 128 -15.36 15.12 13.63
CA PHE A 128 -16.71 14.56 13.49
C PHE A 128 -17.58 14.84 14.73
N GLN A 129 -17.02 14.73 15.95
CA GLN A 129 -17.74 15.11 17.18
C GLN A 129 -18.12 16.59 17.23
N ILE A 130 -17.23 17.47 16.76
CA ILE A 130 -17.50 18.91 16.68
C ILE A 130 -18.64 19.16 15.68
N PHE A 131 -18.60 18.50 14.53
CA PHE A 131 -19.67 18.55 13.53
C PHE A 131 -21.01 18.10 14.11
N LEU A 132 -21.08 16.92 14.75
CA LEU A 132 -22.31 16.40 15.35
C LEU A 132 -22.90 17.37 16.38
N GLY A 133 -22.04 17.99 17.21
CA GLY A 133 -22.48 19.00 18.18
C GLY A 133 -23.02 20.27 17.51
N LYS A 134 -22.36 20.77 16.46
CA LYS A 134 -22.85 21.92 15.70
C LYS A 134 -24.19 21.62 15.01
N ALA A 135 -24.30 20.45 14.39
CA ALA A 135 -25.53 19.97 13.78
C ALA A 135 -26.67 19.92 14.79
N ALA A 136 -26.45 19.33 15.97
CA ALA A 136 -27.44 19.28 17.04
C ALA A 136 -27.87 20.68 17.51
N GLU A 137 -26.93 21.62 17.65
CA GLU A 137 -27.23 23.02 17.98
C GLU A 137 -28.13 23.67 16.91
N LYS A 138 -27.84 23.43 15.62
CA LYS A 138 -28.66 23.93 14.49
C LYS A 138 -30.05 23.31 14.45
N MET A 139 -30.18 22.05 14.85
CA MET A 139 -31.48 21.36 14.95
C MET A 139 -32.36 21.88 16.10
N GLY A 140 -31.82 22.69 17.02
CA GLY A 140 -32.56 23.27 18.14
C GLY A 140 -32.15 22.74 19.53
N VAL A 141 -31.09 21.93 19.64
CA VAL A 141 -30.55 21.54 20.95
C VAL A 141 -29.92 22.75 21.61
N TYR A 142 -30.20 22.95 22.90
CA TYR A 142 -29.67 24.08 23.65
C TYR A 142 -28.14 24.15 23.62
N LYS A 143 -27.59 25.35 23.39
CA LYS A 143 -26.17 25.57 23.11
C LYS A 143 -25.20 24.94 24.12
N PHE A 144 -25.54 24.93 25.42
CA PHE A 144 -24.64 24.39 26.44
C PHE A 144 -24.62 22.86 26.43
N ASP A 145 -25.75 22.22 26.11
CA ASP A 145 -25.83 20.77 25.95
C ASP A 145 -25.13 20.34 24.65
N ALA A 146 -25.42 21.00 23.53
CA ALA A 146 -24.84 20.70 22.22
C ALA A 146 -23.30 20.84 22.17
N ARG A 147 -22.74 21.74 23.00
CA ARG A 147 -21.30 21.99 23.10
C ARG A 147 -20.59 21.18 24.18
N LEU A 148 -21.33 20.53 25.08
CA LEU A 148 -20.77 19.73 26.16
C LEU A 148 -20.06 18.49 25.60
N TYR A 149 -18.83 18.24 26.07
CA TYR A 149 -18.02 17.12 25.57
C TYR A 149 -18.69 15.75 25.78
N THR A 150 -19.41 15.56 26.89
CA THR A 150 -20.12 14.30 27.16
C THR A 150 -21.25 14.08 26.16
N PHE A 151 -22.03 15.11 25.84
CA PHE A 151 -23.10 15.05 24.86
C PHE A 151 -22.56 14.78 23.45
N ARG A 152 -21.50 15.47 23.03
CA ARG A 152 -20.83 15.20 21.73
C ARG A 152 -20.29 13.78 21.63
N ARG A 153 -19.70 13.26 22.71
CA ARG A 153 -19.24 11.87 22.78
C ARG A 153 -20.42 10.89 22.68
N GLN A 154 -21.53 11.19 23.35
CA GLN A 154 -22.76 10.39 23.25
C GLN A 154 -23.37 10.44 21.85
N LEU A 155 -23.35 11.59 21.17
CA LEU A 155 -23.77 11.70 19.76
C LEU A 155 -22.90 10.83 18.86
N LEU A 156 -21.57 10.86 19.02
CA LEU A 156 -20.68 9.99 18.24
C LEU A 156 -20.96 8.51 18.53
N GLN A 157 -21.12 8.12 19.80
CA GLN A 157 -21.44 6.74 20.17
C GLN A 157 -22.80 6.30 19.61
N GLN A 158 -23.80 7.18 19.66
CA GLN A 158 -25.11 6.94 19.08
C GLN A 158 -25.03 6.81 17.55
N PHE A 159 -24.29 7.69 16.88
CA PHE A 159 -24.04 7.60 15.44
C PHE A 159 -23.42 6.25 15.08
N LEU A 160 -22.34 5.85 15.78
CA LEU A 160 -21.64 4.60 15.54
C LEU A 160 -22.49 3.35 15.84
N SER A 161 -23.52 3.45 16.69
CA SER A 161 -24.40 2.32 17.06
C SER A 161 -25.49 2.07 16.03
N VAL A 162 -25.99 3.11 15.36
CA VAL A 162 -27.09 3.01 14.38
C VAL A 162 -26.62 3.02 12.93
N SER A 163 -25.43 3.54 12.64
CA SER A 163 -24.91 3.64 11.27
C SER A 163 -24.67 2.24 10.68
N ARG A 164 -25.67 1.68 9.98
CA ARG A 164 -25.53 0.51 9.11
C ARG A 164 -24.94 0.95 7.77
N LEU A 165 -23.80 1.63 7.79
CA LEU A 165 -23.13 2.12 6.58
C LEU A 165 -22.04 1.11 6.21
N PRO A 166 -22.39 -0.04 5.59
CA PRO A 166 -21.39 -1.03 5.24
C PRO A 166 -20.39 -0.42 4.28
N LYS A 167 -19.12 -0.78 4.45
CA LYS A 167 -18.12 -0.58 3.41
C LYS A 167 -18.69 -1.16 2.09
N PRO A 168 -18.67 -0.40 0.98
CA PRO A 168 -19.06 -0.95 -0.32
C PRO A 168 -18.30 -2.25 -0.61
N GLN A 169 -19.00 -3.24 -1.17
CA GLN A 169 -18.36 -4.47 -1.61
C GLN A 169 -17.52 -4.16 -2.85
N GLN A 170 -16.21 -4.24 -2.71
CA GLN A 170 -15.29 -3.99 -3.81
C GLN A 170 -15.25 -5.21 -4.73
N ASN A 171 -15.26 -4.97 -6.04
CA ASN A 171 -14.88 -6.00 -6.99
C ASN A 171 -13.36 -6.20 -6.88
N ASP A 172 -12.94 -7.42 -6.55
CA ASP A 172 -11.53 -7.74 -6.38
C ASP A 172 -10.86 -8.21 -7.67
N ASN A 173 -11.58 -8.26 -8.80
CA ASN A 173 -11.01 -8.75 -10.06
C ASN A 173 -10.28 -7.68 -10.88
N SER A 174 -10.42 -6.40 -10.54
CA SER A 174 -9.77 -5.29 -11.24
C SER A 174 -8.84 -4.48 -10.34
N VAL A 175 -7.82 -3.86 -10.96
CA VAL A 175 -6.95 -2.88 -10.29
C VAL A 175 -7.49 -1.50 -10.59
N LEU A 176 -7.71 -0.71 -9.54
CA LEU A 176 -8.32 0.60 -9.62
C LEU A 176 -7.35 1.67 -9.09
N ILE A 177 -7.10 2.70 -9.90
CA ILE A 177 -6.19 3.80 -9.56
C ILE A 177 -6.94 5.11 -9.74
N ASN A 178 -7.10 5.89 -8.67
CA ASN A 178 -7.83 7.15 -8.75
C ASN A 178 -6.91 8.34 -9.07
N LEU A 179 -7.28 9.14 -10.06
CA LEU A 179 -6.54 10.29 -10.57
C LEU A 179 -7.46 11.53 -10.62
N LYS A 180 -6.89 12.71 -10.91
CA LYS A 180 -7.67 13.97 -10.98
C LYS A 180 -8.73 14.01 -12.09
N ASN A 181 -8.64 13.15 -13.09
CA ASN A 181 -9.59 13.06 -14.20
C ASN A 181 -10.41 11.77 -14.22
N GLY A 182 -10.37 10.97 -13.16
CA GLY A 182 -11.21 9.78 -13.02
C GLY A 182 -10.49 8.58 -12.40
N THR A 183 -11.18 7.45 -12.39
CA THR A 183 -10.64 6.16 -11.95
C THR A 183 -10.13 5.39 -13.16
N PHE A 184 -8.83 5.11 -13.17
CA PHE A 184 -8.20 4.24 -14.15
C PHE A 184 -8.39 2.79 -13.72
N GLU A 185 -9.12 2.03 -14.54
CA GLU A 185 -9.47 0.65 -14.29
C GLU A 185 -8.70 -0.30 -15.21
N ILE A 186 -8.11 -1.32 -14.60
CA ILE A 186 -7.38 -2.39 -15.28
C ILE A 186 -8.08 -3.72 -14.97
N ASP A 187 -8.75 -4.27 -15.97
CA ASP A 187 -9.40 -5.59 -15.93
C ASP A 187 -8.75 -6.51 -16.96
N GLY A 188 -7.84 -7.36 -16.49
CA GLY A 188 -7.01 -8.21 -17.33
C GLY A 188 -6.17 -7.40 -18.33
N ASN A 189 -6.58 -7.42 -19.61
CA ASN A 189 -5.92 -6.67 -20.69
C ASN A 189 -6.63 -5.36 -21.07
N LYS A 190 -7.80 -5.08 -20.48
CA LYS A 190 -8.54 -3.84 -20.75
C LYS A 190 -8.11 -2.78 -19.75
N MET A 191 -7.70 -1.63 -20.27
CA MET A 191 -7.30 -0.47 -19.50
C MET A 191 -8.10 0.72 -20.00
N HIS A 192 -8.80 1.40 -19.11
CA HIS A 192 -9.60 2.56 -19.48
C HIS A 192 -9.80 3.51 -18.30
N LEU A 193 -10.03 4.77 -18.61
CA LEU A 193 -10.41 5.79 -17.64
C LEU A 193 -11.94 5.88 -17.60
N ARG A 194 -12.52 5.89 -16.40
CA ARG A 194 -13.95 6.12 -16.18
C ARG A 194 -14.20 7.13 -15.07
N LYS A 195 -15.43 7.61 -14.97
CA LYS A 195 -15.86 8.46 -13.85
C LYS A 195 -15.67 7.70 -12.52
N PRO A 196 -15.28 8.39 -11.43
CA PRO A 196 -15.18 7.75 -10.11
C PRO A 196 -16.50 7.14 -9.67
N ASP A 197 -16.44 5.97 -9.03
CA ASP A 197 -17.60 5.33 -8.41
C ASP A 197 -17.37 5.20 -6.90
N ARG A 198 -18.32 5.71 -6.10
CA ARG A 198 -18.34 5.55 -4.64
C ARG A 198 -18.20 4.09 -4.22
N ASN A 199 -18.69 3.14 -5.01
CA ASN A 199 -18.67 1.72 -4.70
C ASN A 199 -17.27 1.10 -4.80
N ASP A 200 -16.33 1.77 -5.48
CA ASP A 200 -14.93 1.33 -5.55
C ASP A 200 -14.22 1.44 -4.19
N PHE A 201 -14.72 2.29 -3.30
CA PHE A 201 -14.15 2.57 -1.98
C PHE A 201 -12.64 2.86 -2.02
N LEU A 202 -12.21 3.68 -2.99
CA LEU A 202 -10.83 4.18 -3.05
C LEU A 202 -10.64 5.26 -2.00
N THR A 203 -9.65 5.09 -1.13
CA THR A 203 -9.37 6.01 -0.02
C THR A 203 -8.28 7.04 -0.34
N TYR A 204 -7.99 7.23 -1.62
CA TYR A 204 -6.92 8.08 -2.11
C TYR A 204 -7.25 8.64 -3.49
N GLN A 205 -6.54 9.69 -3.87
CA GLN A 205 -6.48 10.21 -5.23
C GLN A 205 -5.05 10.68 -5.52
N LEU A 206 -4.54 10.35 -6.72
CA LEU A 206 -3.25 10.86 -7.19
C LEU A 206 -3.40 12.32 -7.68
N PRO A 207 -2.41 13.20 -7.44
CA PRO A 207 -2.58 14.65 -7.60
C PRO A 207 -2.49 15.15 -9.05
N PHE A 208 -2.51 14.27 -10.04
CA PHE A 208 -2.36 14.59 -11.47
C PHE A 208 -3.38 13.79 -12.32
N PRO A 209 -3.69 14.24 -13.54
CA PRO A 209 -4.55 13.50 -14.46
C PRO A 209 -3.78 12.43 -15.23
N TYR A 210 -4.46 11.35 -15.61
CA TYR A 210 -3.95 10.43 -16.62
C TYR A 210 -3.96 11.09 -18.01
N ASP A 211 -2.84 11.01 -18.72
CA ASP A 211 -2.70 11.45 -20.11
C ASP A 211 -1.90 10.39 -20.88
N GLU A 212 -2.55 9.71 -21.82
CA GLU A 212 -1.95 8.66 -22.65
C GLU A 212 -0.74 9.15 -23.46
N LYS A 213 -0.69 10.44 -23.80
CA LYS A 213 0.38 11.04 -24.62
C LYS A 213 1.49 11.68 -23.79
N ALA A 214 1.35 11.71 -22.46
CA ALA A 214 2.35 12.30 -21.60
C ALA A 214 3.66 11.51 -21.65
N VAL A 215 4.77 12.25 -21.70
CA VAL A 215 6.15 11.74 -21.73
C VAL A 215 6.92 12.27 -20.52
N SER A 216 8.03 11.61 -20.17
CA SER A 216 8.86 11.97 -19.01
C SER A 216 10.36 12.00 -19.32
N PRO A 217 10.82 12.80 -20.31
CA PRO A 217 12.21 12.76 -20.78
C PRO A 217 13.25 13.11 -19.69
N ILE A 218 12.95 14.02 -18.75
CA ILE A 218 13.88 14.37 -17.66
C ILE A 218 13.97 13.20 -16.68
N PHE A 219 12.85 12.56 -16.35
CA PHE A 219 12.82 11.35 -15.53
C PHE A 219 13.55 10.18 -16.20
N ASP A 220 13.38 9.99 -17.51
CA ASP A 220 14.04 8.93 -18.26
C ASP A 220 15.56 9.13 -18.26
N ASP A 221 16.05 10.36 -18.49
CA ASP A 221 17.48 10.69 -18.40
C ASP A 221 18.03 10.48 -16.99
N TYR A 222 17.27 10.89 -15.97
CA TYR A 222 17.60 10.62 -14.58
C TYR A 222 17.74 9.12 -14.30
N LEU A 223 16.76 8.30 -14.69
CA LEU A 223 16.79 6.85 -14.48
C LEU A 223 17.95 6.20 -15.22
N ASN A 224 18.20 6.57 -16.47
CA ASN A 224 19.31 6.06 -17.25
C ASN A 224 20.67 6.43 -16.65
N THR A 225 20.75 7.59 -15.99
CA THR A 225 21.96 8.04 -15.30
C THR A 225 22.21 7.26 -14.01
N VAL A 226 21.20 7.12 -13.15
CA VAL A 226 21.39 6.53 -11.81
C VAL A 226 21.26 5.01 -11.79
N LEU A 227 20.55 4.44 -12.76
CA LEU A 227 20.21 3.02 -12.84
C LEU A 227 20.20 2.55 -14.32
N PRO A 228 21.35 2.52 -15.01
CA PRO A 228 21.44 2.23 -16.44
C PRO A 228 21.01 0.80 -16.84
N ASP A 229 20.96 -0.12 -15.88
CA ASP A 229 20.45 -1.48 -16.10
C ASP A 229 18.93 -1.45 -16.27
N ILE A 230 18.48 -1.67 -17.50
CA ILE A 230 17.05 -1.63 -17.88
C ILE A 230 16.20 -2.62 -17.09
N ASN A 231 16.75 -3.77 -16.65
CA ASN A 231 15.99 -4.73 -15.87
C ASN A 231 15.73 -4.21 -14.46
N ARG A 232 16.68 -3.47 -13.86
CA ARG A 232 16.44 -2.79 -12.57
C ARG A 232 15.36 -1.71 -12.70
N GLN A 233 15.38 -0.93 -13.79
CA GLN A 233 14.32 0.04 -14.08
C GLN A 233 12.95 -0.64 -14.24
N LYS A 234 12.88 -1.75 -14.97
CA LYS A 234 11.65 -2.54 -15.11
C LYS A 234 11.11 -3.02 -13.77
N ILE A 235 11.97 -3.49 -12.87
CA ILE A 235 11.57 -3.92 -11.52
C ILE A 235 11.03 -2.73 -10.72
N LEU A 236 11.63 -1.53 -10.82
CA LEU A 236 11.10 -0.33 -10.16
C LEU A 236 9.69 0.01 -10.66
N ALA A 237 9.47 0.05 -11.98
CA ALA A 237 8.16 0.31 -12.56
C ALA A 237 7.12 -0.72 -12.11
N GLU A 238 7.48 -2.01 -12.15
CA GLU A 238 6.63 -3.11 -11.68
C GLU A 238 6.30 -2.96 -10.20
N TYR A 239 7.27 -2.60 -9.36
CA TYR A 239 7.02 -2.47 -7.92
C TYR A 239 6.15 -1.26 -7.60
N LEU A 240 6.32 -0.12 -8.29
CA LEU A 240 5.40 1.01 -8.15
C LEU A 240 3.99 0.65 -8.63
N GLY A 241 3.87 -0.12 -9.72
CA GLY A 241 2.59 -0.67 -10.17
C GLY A 241 1.97 -1.63 -9.14
N TYR A 242 2.81 -2.47 -8.52
CA TYR A 242 2.41 -3.43 -7.50
C TYR A 242 1.73 -2.76 -6.31
N LEU A 243 2.07 -1.50 -5.97
CA LEU A 243 1.43 -0.75 -4.88
C LEU A 243 -0.08 -0.68 -5.00
N PHE A 244 -0.60 -0.62 -6.24
CA PHE A 244 -2.03 -0.56 -6.52
C PHE A 244 -2.72 -1.94 -6.53
N ILE A 245 -1.95 -3.03 -6.55
CA ILE A 245 -2.49 -4.38 -6.59
C ILE A 245 -2.77 -4.90 -5.17
N LYS A 246 -4.03 -5.30 -4.94
CA LYS A 246 -4.43 -5.97 -3.70
C LYS A 246 -3.79 -7.36 -3.60
N THR A 247 -3.49 -7.77 -2.37
CA THR A 247 -2.91 -9.09 -2.07
C THR A 247 -3.80 -10.26 -2.53
N SER A 248 -5.12 -10.07 -2.61
CA SER A 248 -6.07 -11.05 -3.14
C SER A 248 -5.91 -11.30 -4.65
N VAL A 249 -5.40 -10.32 -5.41
CA VAL A 249 -5.18 -10.42 -6.86
C VAL A 249 -3.81 -11.03 -7.16
N LEU A 250 -2.77 -10.49 -6.55
CA LEU A 250 -1.39 -10.94 -6.75
C LEU A 250 -0.60 -10.77 -5.45
N LYS A 251 -0.08 -11.89 -4.93
CA LYS A 251 0.71 -11.93 -3.70
C LYS A 251 2.15 -12.32 -4.02
N LEU A 252 3.04 -11.34 -4.18
CA LEU A 252 4.45 -11.58 -4.46
C LEU A 252 5.34 -11.66 -3.20
N GLU A 253 4.81 -11.23 -2.04
CA GLU A 253 5.53 -11.22 -0.75
C GLU A 253 6.91 -10.53 -0.83
N LYS A 254 7.00 -9.36 -1.48
CA LYS A 254 8.23 -8.58 -1.63
C LYS A 254 8.13 -7.19 -1.01
N SER A 255 9.21 -6.76 -0.34
CA SER A 255 9.55 -5.39 0.01
C SER A 255 10.69 -4.90 -0.89
N LEU A 256 10.55 -3.70 -1.47
CA LEU A 256 11.58 -3.08 -2.28
C LEU A 256 12.61 -2.39 -1.38
N VAL A 257 13.89 -2.62 -1.65
CA VAL A 257 15.01 -1.96 -0.98
C VAL A 257 15.92 -1.34 -2.01
N LEU A 258 16.12 -0.02 -1.93
CA LEU A 258 17.07 0.71 -2.76
C LEU A 258 18.38 0.86 -1.98
N TYR A 259 19.40 0.12 -2.40
CA TYR A 259 20.66 -0.05 -1.69
C TYR A 259 21.78 0.79 -2.33
N GLY A 260 22.52 1.61 -1.57
CA GLY A 260 23.74 2.25 -2.08
C GLY A 260 24.34 3.27 -1.12
N THR A 261 25.56 3.75 -1.34
CA THR A 261 26.36 4.49 -0.35
C THR A 261 26.07 6.00 -0.22
N GLY A 262 25.10 6.53 -0.96
CA GLY A 262 24.75 7.96 -0.96
C GLY A 262 25.24 8.66 -2.23
N ALA A 263 24.65 9.83 -2.54
CA ALA A 263 24.88 10.55 -3.80
C ALA A 263 24.59 9.72 -5.08
N ASN A 264 23.73 8.70 -4.99
CA ASN A 264 23.34 7.83 -6.11
C ASN A 264 21.95 8.17 -6.69
N GLY A 265 21.34 9.29 -6.30
CA GLY A 265 20.01 9.69 -6.78
C GLY A 265 18.81 9.06 -6.07
N LYS A 266 18.99 8.20 -5.04
CA LYS A 266 17.87 7.59 -4.28
C LYS A 266 16.90 8.60 -3.66
N SER A 267 17.41 9.75 -3.19
CA SER A 267 16.56 10.80 -2.61
C SER A 267 15.68 11.47 -3.67
N VAL A 268 16.20 11.68 -4.88
CA VAL A 268 15.43 12.19 -6.03
C VAL A 268 14.29 11.21 -6.37
N PHE A 269 14.58 9.90 -6.42
CA PHE A 269 13.54 8.89 -6.64
C PHE A 269 12.47 8.92 -5.55
N PHE A 270 12.88 9.01 -4.29
CA PHE A 270 11.96 9.14 -3.15
C PHE A 270 11.02 10.34 -3.30
N GLU A 271 11.56 11.52 -3.62
CA GLU A 271 10.75 12.74 -3.80
C GLU A 271 9.75 12.61 -4.95
N ILE A 272 10.17 12.04 -6.08
CA ILE A 272 9.30 11.80 -7.25
C ILE A 272 8.19 10.82 -6.90
N VAL A 273 8.51 9.67 -6.28
CA VAL A 273 7.51 8.68 -5.88
C VAL A 273 6.56 9.23 -4.82
N ASN A 274 7.07 10.00 -3.85
CA ASN A 274 6.24 10.63 -2.85
C ASN A 274 5.24 11.60 -3.48
N ALA A 275 5.68 12.45 -4.41
CA ALA A 275 4.79 13.35 -5.13
C ALA A 275 3.80 12.61 -6.05
N LEU A 276 4.27 11.60 -6.79
CA LEU A 276 3.44 10.76 -7.65
C LEU A 276 2.31 10.11 -6.85
N LEU A 277 2.60 9.62 -5.65
CA LEU A 277 1.60 8.94 -4.84
C LEU A 277 0.68 9.89 -4.07
N GLY A 278 0.88 11.21 -4.10
CA GLY A 278 0.05 12.18 -3.38
C GLY A 278 0.59 12.60 -2.00
N GLY A 279 1.86 12.35 -1.74
CA GLY A 279 2.57 12.84 -0.55
C GLY A 279 2.11 12.19 0.75
N THR A 280 2.10 12.98 1.81
CA THR A 280 1.81 12.54 3.19
C THR A 280 0.42 11.92 3.36
N GLU A 281 -0.52 12.21 2.46
CA GLU A 281 -1.86 11.62 2.48
C GLU A 281 -1.84 10.13 2.17
N ASN A 282 -0.95 9.68 1.28
CA ASN A 282 -0.93 8.30 0.78
C ASN A 282 0.37 7.55 1.11
N VAL A 283 1.40 8.27 1.58
CA VAL A 283 2.71 7.73 1.93
C VAL A 283 2.98 7.92 3.42
N SER A 284 3.54 6.89 4.06
CA SER A 284 4.12 6.97 5.41
C SER A 284 5.63 6.71 5.39
N ASN A 285 6.35 7.09 6.44
CA ASN A 285 7.83 7.04 6.46
C ASN A 285 8.38 6.39 7.74
N PHE A 286 7.70 5.39 8.29
CA PHE A 286 8.16 4.70 9.50
C PHE A 286 9.29 3.72 9.19
N SER A 287 10.36 3.77 9.97
CA SER A 287 11.47 2.81 9.88
C SER A 287 10.99 1.38 10.09
N LEU A 288 11.75 0.40 9.58
CA LEU A 288 11.40 -1.00 9.76
C LEU A 288 11.33 -1.37 11.25
N GLN A 289 12.26 -0.87 12.06
CA GLN A 289 12.25 -1.05 13.52
C GLN A 289 10.96 -0.54 14.16
N ASN A 290 10.47 0.64 13.76
CA ASN A 290 9.21 1.21 14.27
C ASN A 290 8.01 0.32 13.94
N LEU A 291 7.98 -0.24 12.73
CA LEU A 291 6.88 -1.11 12.29
C LEU A 291 6.90 -2.48 12.97
N THR A 292 8.08 -2.98 13.34
CA THR A 292 8.24 -4.31 13.97
C THR A 292 8.38 -4.27 15.48
N ASN A 293 8.15 -3.12 16.12
CA ASN A 293 8.20 -3.05 17.58
C ASN A 293 7.01 -3.78 18.24
N GLU A 294 7.16 -4.09 19.52
CA GLU A 294 6.15 -4.83 20.31
C GLU A 294 4.86 -4.01 20.51
N ASN A 295 4.97 -2.67 20.56
CA ASN A 295 3.85 -1.78 20.88
C ASN A 295 2.80 -1.67 19.76
N GLY A 296 3.20 -1.86 18.50
CA GLY A 296 2.29 -1.84 17.35
C GLY A 296 1.64 -0.51 16.99
N TYR A 297 2.05 0.60 17.63
CA TYR A 297 1.49 1.92 17.37
C TYR A 297 1.69 2.38 15.93
N PHE A 298 2.93 2.31 15.43
CA PHE A 298 3.24 2.77 14.08
C PHE A 298 2.64 1.89 12.98
N ARG A 299 2.32 0.62 13.28
CA ARG A 299 1.61 -0.26 12.33
C ARG A 299 0.22 0.27 12.01
N SER A 300 -0.48 0.87 12.97
CA SER A 300 -1.81 1.45 12.74
C SER A 300 -1.78 2.56 11.67
N MET A 301 -0.65 3.25 11.53
CA MET A 301 -0.44 4.34 10.57
C MET A 301 -0.22 3.85 9.13
N LEU A 302 -0.13 2.54 8.92
CA LEU A 302 -0.10 1.93 7.58
C LEU A 302 -1.52 1.80 6.98
N ALA A 303 -2.57 1.99 7.79
CA ALA A 303 -3.94 1.99 7.31
C ALA A 303 -4.17 3.13 6.31
N ASN A 304 -4.92 2.85 5.24
CA ASN A 304 -5.26 3.80 4.17
C ASN A 304 -4.06 4.43 3.44
N LYS A 305 -2.84 3.92 3.63
CA LYS A 305 -1.65 4.33 2.89
C LYS A 305 -1.40 3.34 1.73
N LEU A 306 -0.90 3.84 0.61
CA LEU A 306 -0.45 3.01 -0.50
C LEU A 306 0.90 2.35 -0.19
N VAL A 307 1.79 3.12 0.45
CA VAL A 307 3.16 2.68 0.73
C VAL A 307 3.71 3.31 1.99
N ASN A 308 4.54 2.55 2.71
CA ASN A 308 5.47 3.07 3.67
C ASN A 308 6.85 3.12 3.01
N TYR A 309 7.32 4.32 2.69
CA TYR A 309 8.63 4.55 2.10
C TYR A 309 9.56 5.21 3.13
N ALA A 310 10.46 4.43 3.74
CA ALA A 310 11.38 4.92 4.77
C ALA A 310 12.86 4.86 4.35
N SER A 311 13.72 5.62 5.02
CA SER A 311 15.17 5.65 4.79
C SER A 311 15.98 4.77 5.76
N GLU A 312 15.30 4.06 6.65
CA GLU A 312 15.94 3.30 7.73
C GLU A 312 15.38 1.89 7.83
N ILE A 313 16.27 0.93 7.63
CA ILE A 313 16.00 -0.51 7.80
C ILE A 313 16.86 -1.15 8.90
N ASN A 314 17.90 -0.45 9.36
CA ASN A 314 18.81 -0.92 10.40
C ASN A 314 18.16 -0.83 11.79
N GLY A 315 18.55 -1.74 12.70
CA GLY A 315 18.09 -1.77 14.08
C GLY A 315 17.47 -3.12 14.49
N LYS A 316 16.94 -3.17 15.73
CA LYS A 316 16.28 -4.37 16.26
C LYS A 316 15.03 -4.69 15.41
N LEU A 317 14.99 -5.88 14.84
CA LEU A 317 13.96 -6.31 13.90
C LEU A 317 13.30 -7.62 14.35
N GLU A 318 12.00 -7.58 14.58
CA GLU A 318 11.20 -8.79 14.78
C GLU A 318 10.86 -9.42 13.41
N THR A 319 11.60 -10.47 13.03
CA THR A 319 11.47 -11.09 11.70
C THR A 319 10.08 -11.63 11.42
N SER A 320 9.36 -12.13 12.44
CA SER A 320 8.00 -12.64 12.31
C SER A 320 7.05 -11.54 11.82
N ILE A 321 7.10 -10.38 12.46
CA ILE A 321 6.27 -9.22 12.11
C ILE A 321 6.65 -8.69 10.72
N PHE A 322 7.95 -8.59 10.40
CA PHE A 322 8.36 -8.21 9.05
C PHE A 322 7.83 -9.16 7.98
N LYS A 323 7.92 -10.48 8.22
CA LYS A 323 7.39 -11.49 7.28
C LYS A 323 5.89 -11.33 7.10
N GLN A 324 5.13 -11.06 8.16
CA GLN A 324 3.69 -10.79 8.10
C GLN A 324 3.38 -9.52 7.29
N LEU A 325 4.07 -8.41 7.58
CA LEU A 325 3.89 -7.13 6.90
C LEU A 325 4.12 -7.23 5.38
N VAL A 326 5.22 -7.88 4.98
CA VAL A 326 5.55 -8.04 3.55
C VAL A 326 4.62 -9.03 2.85
N SER A 327 4.13 -10.05 3.57
CA SER A 327 3.11 -10.96 3.06
C SER A 327 1.74 -10.29 2.90
N GLY A 328 1.48 -9.14 3.54
CA GLY A 328 0.15 -8.55 3.62
C GLY A 328 -0.82 -9.38 4.49
N GLU A 329 -0.28 -10.15 5.44
CA GLU A 329 -1.08 -10.92 6.39
C GLU A 329 -1.74 -9.98 7.41
N PRO A 330 -2.90 -10.35 7.98
CA PRO A 330 -3.50 -9.59 9.07
C PRO A 330 -2.50 -9.41 10.23
N VAL A 331 -2.34 -8.19 10.71
CA VAL A 331 -1.37 -7.85 11.75
C VAL A 331 -2.04 -7.06 12.87
N GLU A 332 -1.65 -7.32 14.12
CA GLU A 332 -2.13 -6.56 15.25
C GLU A 332 -1.57 -5.13 15.23
N ALA A 333 -2.46 -4.15 15.35
CA ALA A 333 -2.14 -2.74 15.43
C ALA A 333 -2.91 -2.09 16.59
N ARG A 334 -2.40 -0.95 17.07
CA ARG A 334 -3.00 -0.24 18.19
C ARG A 334 -2.94 1.27 17.98
N LEU A 335 -4.04 1.97 18.25
CA LEU A 335 -4.03 3.43 18.33
C LEU A 335 -3.56 3.88 19.72
N PRO A 336 -2.93 5.07 19.86
CA PRO A 336 -2.64 5.64 21.17
C PRO A 336 -3.91 5.65 22.04
N TYR A 337 -3.84 5.04 23.23
CA TYR A 337 -4.97 4.90 24.17
C TYR A 337 -6.20 4.13 23.65
N GLY A 338 -6.09 3.44 22.50
CA GLY A 338 -7.14 2.60 21.94
C GLY A 338 -6.98 1.11 22.24
N GLU A 339 -8.05 0.36 21.99
CA GLU A 339 -8.03 -1.11 21.97
C GLU A 339 -7.24 -1.64 20.76
N PRO A 340 -6.53 -2.78 20.90
CA PRO A 340 -5.91 -3.45 19.77
C PRO A 340 -6.93 -3.85 18.71
N PHE A 341 -6.54 -3.79 17.45
CA PHE A 341 -7.35 -4.24 16.32
C PHE A 341 -6.49 -4.97 15.29
N THR A 342 -7.16 -5.72 14.41
CA THR A 342 -6.49 -6.41 13.30
C THR A 342 -6.47 -5.51 12.08
N LEU A 343 -5.28 -5.14 11.62
CA LEU A 343 -5.07 -4.37 10.40
C LEU A 343 -4.93 -5.33 9.20
N THR A 344 -5.68 -5.04 8.14
CA THR A 344 -5.65 -5.76 6.86
C THR A 344 -5.59 -4.74 5.71
N ASN A 345 -5.14 -5.16 4.52
CA ASN A 345 -5.05 -4.31 3.32
C ASN A 345 -4.36 -2.96 3.58
N TYR A 346 -3.13 -3.01 4.07
CA TYR A 346 -2.32 -1.85 4.43
C TYR A 346 -1.19 -1.60 3.42
N ALA A 347 -0.49 -0.47 3.60
CA ALA A 347 0.62 -0.04 2.76
C ALA A 347 1.67 -1.14 2.52
N LYS A 348 2.16 -1.23 1.27
CA LYS A 348 3.37 -2.00 0.95
C LYS A 348 4.62 -1.26 1.43
N LEU A 349 5.78 -1.93 1.41
CA LEU A 349 7.00 -1.37 2.02
C LEU A 349 8.07 -1.05 0.96
N ILE A 350 8.64 0.15 1.04
CA ILE A 350 9.86 0.54 0.31
C ILE A 350 10.86 1.08 1.33
N PHE A 351 12.13 0.71 1.18
CA PHE A 351 13.21 1.24 2.01
C PHE A 351 14.36 1.75 1.17
N ASN A 352 14.87 2.95 1.46
CA ASN A 352 16.22 3.33 1.09
C ASN A 352 17.16 2.87 2.20
N CYS A 353 18.31 2.27 1.88
CA CYS A 353 19.33 2.00 2.87
C CYS A 353 20.74 1.98 2.30
N ASN A 354 21.71 2.18 3.19
CA ASN A 354 23.14 2.07 2.87
C ASN A 354 23.72 0.77 3.45
N GLU A 355 23.02 0.18 4.40
CA GLU A 355 23.37 -1.05 5.09
C GLU A 355 22.12 -1.93 5.20
N LEU A 356 22.31 -3.23 5.18
CA LEU A 356 21.25 -4.22 5.33
C LEU A 356 21.30 -4.79 6.76
N PRO A 357 20.16 -5.23 7.33
CA PRO A 357 20.13 -5.76 8.70
C PRO A 357 21.00 -7.02 8.85
N LYS A 358 21.98 -7.03 9.76
CA LYS A 358 22.91 -8.18 9.96
C LYS A 358 22.64 -8.99 11.24
N ASP A 359 22.11 -8.36 12.29
CA ASP A 359 22.11 -8.90 13.66
C ASP A 359 20.96 -9.88 13.96
N VAL A 360 20.45 -10.59 12.96
CA VAL A 360 19.24 -11.39 13.12
C VAL A 360 19.48 -12.82 12.64
N GLU A 361 18.90 -13.81 13.32
CA GLU A 361 18.98 -15.20 12.86
C GLU A 361 18.09 -15.36 11.61
N VAL A 362 18.72 -15.25 10.44
CA VAL A 362 18.00 -15.14 9.16
C VAL A 362 17.98 -16.46 8.38
N ASN A 363 16.80 -16.84 7.89
CA ASN A 363 16.60 -17.99 7.01
C ASN A 363 16.09 -17.57 5.62
N ASN A 364 15.98 -18.53 4.69
CA ASN A 364 15.48 -18.27 3.34
C ASN A 364 14.10 -17.62 3.31
N ALA A 365 13.23 -17.91 4.28
CA ALA A 365 11.93 -17.28 4.37
C ALA A 365 12.06 -15.76 4.59
N PHE A 366 13.02 -15.29 5.36
CA PHE A 366 13.26 -13.84 5.49
C PHE A 366 13.87 -13.25 4.21
N PHE A 367 14.97 -13.82 3.69
CA PHE A 367 15.66 -13.24 2.53
C PHE A 367 14.77 -13.14 1.29
N ARG A 368 13.87 -14.11 1.08
CA ARG A 368 12.96 -14.04 -0.08
C ARG A 368 11.99 -12.86 -0.02
N ARG A 369 11.79 -12.19 1.12
CA ARG A 369 10.97 -10.96 1.22
C ARG A 369 11.64 -9.76 0.56
N PHE A 370 12.95 -9.79 0.36
CA PHE A 370 13.66 -8.66 -0.18
C PHE A 370 13.67 -8.67 -1.71
N LEU A 371 13.48 -7.49 -2.28
CA LEU A 371 13.75 -7.14 -3.66
C LEU A 371 14.73 -5.96 -3.61
N ILE A 372 16.03 -6.27 -3.66
CA ILE A 372 17.10 -5.30 -3.41
C ILE A 372 17.63 -4.79 -4.74
N ILE A 373 17.43 -3.51 -5.02
CA ILE A 373 17.96 -2.85 -6.21
C ILE A 373 19.20 -2.04 -5.81
N PRO A 374 20.39 -2.44 -6.29
CA PRO A 374 21.61 -1.69 -6.03
C PRO A 374 21.68 -0.45 -6.92
N PHE A 375 21.90 0.71 -6.30
CA PHE A 375 22.17 2.01 -6.90
C PHE A 375 23.68 2.26 -6.82
N ASP A 376 24.42 1.67 -7.76
CA ASP A 376 25.88 1.62 -7.74
C ASP A 376 26.55 2.85 -8.37
N VAL A 377 25.79 3.71 -9.06
CA VAL A 377 26.32 4.91 -9.72
C VAL A 377 26.41 6.06 -8.72
N THR A 378 27.61 6.55 -8.47
CA THR A 378 27.84 7.76 -7.67
C THR A 378 27.86 8.99 -8.57
N ILE A 379 27.01 9.97 -8.30
CA ILE A 379 26.91 11.21 -9.08
C ILE A 379 27.92 12.24 -8.56
N PRO A 380 28.89 12.68 -9.38
CA PRO A 380 29.83 13.73 -9.00
C PRO A 380 29.13 15.02 -8.61
N GLU A 381 29.65 15.75 -7.61
CA GLU A 381 29.02 16.96 -7.07
C GLU A 381 28.70 18.01 -8.15
N ASN A 382 29.59 18.19 -9.12
CA ASN A 382 29.40 19.12 -10.24
C ASN A 382 28.31 18.71 -11.24
N LYS A 383 27.82 17.47 -11.18
CA LYS A 383 26.71 16.94 -11.98
C LYS A 383 25.41 16.80 -11.18
N GLN A 384 25.42 17.12 -9.88
CA GLN A 384 24.22 17.03 -9.05
C GLN A 384 23.32 18.25 -9.25
N ASP A 385 22.17 18.03 -9.89
CA ASP A 385 21.11 19.02 -9.96
C ASP A 385 20.19 18.89 -8.74
N LYS A 386 20.30 19.86 -7.81
CA LYS A 386 19.50 19.91 -6.57
C LYS A 386 18.01 20.18 -6.81
N GLN A 387 17.63 20.65 -8.00
CA GLN A 387 16.24 20.93 -8.38
C GLN A 387 15.65 19.85 -9.30
N LEU A 388 16.38 18.77 -9.58
CA LEU A 388 15.98 17.73 -10.53
C LEU A 388 14.62 17.12 -10.17
N ALA A 389 14.41 16.76 -8.91
CA ALA A 389 13.15 16.21 -8.44
C ALA A 389 12.00 17.20 -8.68
N SER A 390 12.15 18.47 -8.29
CA SER A 390 11.13 19.50 -8.50
C SER A 390 10.81 19.71 -9.99
N LYS A 391 11.80 19.65 -10.88
CA LYS A 391 11.59 19.75 -12.33
C LYS A 391 10.73 18.60 -12.87
N ILE A 392 11.01 17.37 -12.43
CA ILE A 392 10.22 16.19 -12.82
C ILE A 392 8.80 16.28 -12.24
N ILE A 393 8.68 16.58 -10.95
CA ILE A 393 7.40 16.66 -10.23
C ILE A 393 6.47 17.70 -10.85
N ASN A 394 7.00 18.85 -11.24
CA ASN A 394 6.17 19.94 -11.77
C ASN A 394 5.73 19.72 -13.23
N ASN A 395 6.41 18.86 -13.99
CA ASN A 395 6.22 18.79 -15.45
C ASN A 395 5.90 17.39 -16.00
N GLU A 396 6.24 16.31 -15.30
CA GLU A 396 6.30 14.97 -15.92
C GLU A 396 5.53 13.87 -15.18
N LEU A 397 4.79 14.17 -14.09
CA LEU A 397 4.13 13.10 -13.29
C LEU A 397 3.20 12.19 -14.10
N SER A 398 2.43 12.73 -15.05
CA SER A 398 1.59 11.92 -15.94
C SER A 398 2.41 10.98 -16.83
N GLY A 399 3.58 11.42 -17.31
CA GLY A 399 4.51 10.58 -18.07
C GLY A 399 5.19 9.52 -17.21
N VAL A 400 5.63 9.89 -15.99
CA VAL A 400 6.16 8.95 -15.00
C VAL A 400 5.11 7.89 -14.66
N PHE A 401 3.84 8.28 -14.55
CA PHE A 401 2.74 7.35 -14.33
C PHE A 401 2.54 6.39 -15.50
N ASN A 402 2.68 6.83 -16.76
CA ASN A 402 2.65 5.94 -17.92
C ASN A 402 3.76 4.87 -17.84
N TRP A 403 4.97 5.26 -17.43
CA TRP A 403 6.05 4.30 -17.16
C TRP A 403 5.70 3.30 -16.04
N VAL A 404 5.00 3.74 -14.98
CA VAL A 404 4.46 2.85 -13.94
C VAL A 404 3.39 1.90 -14.49
N LEU A 405 2.49 2.38 -15.34
CA LEU A 405 1.45 1.55 -15.98
C LEU A 405 2.05 0.46 -16.87
N ASP A 406 3.12 0.76 -17.60
CA ASP A 406 3.86 -0.24 -18.38
C ASP A 406 4.47 -1.31 -17.47
N GLY A 407 4.99 -0.91 -16.30
CA GLY A 407 5.43 -1.83 -15.25
C GLY A 407 4.31 -2.71 -14.70
N LEU A 408 3.18 -2.10 -14.36
CA LEU A 408 1.99 -2.78 -13.86
C LEU A 408 1.45 -3.80 -14.86
N LYS A 409 1.35 -3.43 -16.13
CA LYS A 409 0.94 -4.31 -17.23
C LYS A 409 1.84 -5.55 -17.33
N ARG A 410 3.15 -5.33 -17.34
CA ARG A 410 4.15 -6.40 -17.40
C ARG A 410 4.06 -7.31 -16.18
N LEU A 411 3.90 -6.75 -14.98
CA LEU A 411 3.77 -7.49 -13.73
C LEU A 411 2.54 -8.40 -13.72
N LEU A 412 1.37 -7.88 -14.12
CA LEU A 412 0.12 -8.65 -14.19
C LEU A 412 0.20 -9.80 -15.20
N GLN A 413 0.89 -9.59 -16.32
CA GLN A 413 1.08 -10.62 -17.35
C GLN A 413 2.02 -11.74 -16.88
N GLN A 414 3.17 -11.39 -16.30
CA GLN A 414 4.20 -12.38 -15.94
C GLN A 414 4.00 -12.97 -14.52
N LYS A 415 3.18 -12.34 -13.68
CA LYS A 415 2.87 -12.73 -12.29
C LYS A 415 4.10 -12.89 -11.39
N ASN A 416 5.19 -12.18 -11.72
CA ASN A 416 6.42 -12.14 -10.96
C ASN A 416 7.18 -10.84 -11.29
N PHE A 417 8.24 -10.50 -10.57
CA PHE A 417 9.10 -9.39 -10.98
C PHE A 417 10.04 -9.82 -12.13
N THR A 418 10.48 -8.85 -12.93
CA THR A 418 11.51 -9.05 -13.96
C THR A 418 12.77 -9.64 -13.30
N GLN A 419 13.35 -10.66 -13.94
CA GLN A 419 14.61 -11.26 -13.51
C GLN A 419 15.77 -10.28 -13.74
N CYS A 420 16.65 -10.12 -12.75
CA CYS A 420 17.83 -9.25 -12.86
C CYS A 420 19.00 -9.83 -12.05
N ASP A 421 20.10 -10.13 -12.75
CA ASP A 421 21.29 -10.73 -12.14
C ASP A 421 21.86 -9.85 -11.01
N ALA A 422 21.80 -8.53 -11.15
CA ALA A 422 22.30 -7.63 -10.11
C ALA A 422 21.49 -7.74 -8.81
N VAL A 423 20.16 -7.88 -8.91
CA VAL A 423 19.25 -8.06 -7.77
C VAL A 423 19.48 -9.42 -7.11
N ASP A 424 19.69 -10.48 -7.89
CA ASP A 424 20.00 -11.81 -7.36
C ASP A 424 21.38 -11.86 -6.70
N ASN A 425 22.38 -11.23 -7.32
CA ASN A 425 23.74 -11.18 -6.81
C ASN A 425 23.82 -10.44 -5.48
N ILE A 426 23.16 -9.28 -5.34
CA ILE A 426 23.16 -8.55 -4.07
C ILE A 426 22.40 -9.32 -2.98
N LEU A 427 21.31 -10.01 -3.33
CA LEU A 427 20.57 -10.84 -2.37
C LEU A 427 21.40 -12.05 -1.91
N ASN A 428 22.13 -12.70 -2.82
CA ASN A 428 23.02 -13.82 -2.50
C ASN A 428 24.23 -13.36 -1.69
N LYS A 429 24.80 -12.19 -2.00
CA LYS A 429 25.83 -11.55 -1.19
C LYS A 429 25.33 -11.29 0.22
N TYR A 430 24.15 -10.69 0.36
CA TYR A 430 23.53 -10.44 1.66
C TYR A 430 23.33 -11.73 2.47
N LYS A 431 22.82 -12.81 1.83
CA LYS A 431 22.69 -14.13 2.47
C LYS A 431 24.03 -14.67 2.99
N ARG A 432 25.09 -14.53 2.21
CA ARG A 432 26.44 -15.00 2.58
C ARG A 432 26.99 -14.20 3.75
N GLU A 433 26.92 -12.87 3.67
CA GLU A 433 27.41 -11.96 4.71
C GLU A 433 26.64 -12.08 6.03
N SER A 434 25.36 -12.49 5.99
CA SER A 434 24.57 -12.78 7.19
C SER A 434 24.77 -14.20 7.74
N ASN A 435 25.51 -15.08 7.06
CA ASN A 435 25.72 -16.44 7.52
C ASN A 435 26.98 -16.55 8.38
N THR A 436 26.86 -16.24 9.67
CA THR A 436 27.94 -16.33 10.66
C THR A 436 28.62 -17.71 10.72
N VAL A 437 27.90 -18.79 10.39
CA VAL A 437 28.48 -20.14 10.31
C VAL A 437 29.38 -20.30 9.08
N ALA A 438 29.00 -19.71 7.95
CA ALA A 438 29.86 -19.70 6.76
C ALA A 438 31.13 -18.89 7.01
N LEU A 439 30.98 -17.67 7.56
CA LEU A 439 32.13 -16.83 7.95
C LEU A 439 33.08 -17.58 8.89
N PHE A 440 32.55 -18.21 9.93
CA PHE A 440 33.37 -19.01 10.86
C PHE A 440 34.14 -20.13 10.16
N ILE A 441 33.49 -20.86 9.25
CA ILE A 441 34.15 -21.94 8.52
C ILE A 441 35.21 -21.37 7.58
N ASP A 442 34.89 -20.36 6.78
CA ASP A 442 35.81 -19.76 5.81
C ASP A 442 37.06 -19.16 6.50
N GLU A 443 36.92 -18.60 7.70
CA GLU A 443 38.04 -17.98 8.42
C GLU A 443 38.91 -18.96 9.21
N ARG A 444 38.33 -20.01 9.79
CA ARG A 444 39.03 -20.90 10.72
C ARG A 444 39.25 -22.31 10.18
N TYR A 445 38.59 -22.71 9.10
CA TYR A 445 38.56 -24.08 8.60
C TYR A 445 38.65 -24.18 7.06
N ILE A 446 39.09 -25.33 6.58
CA ILE A 446 38.99 -25.73 5.17
C ILE A 446 38.24 -27.05 5.08
N THR A 447 37.46 -27.24 4.01
CA THR A 447 36.81 -28.52 3.74
C THR A 447 37.84 -29.59 3.43
N SER A 448 37.74 -30.74 4.08
CA SER A 448 38.64 -31.88 3.89
C SER A 448 37.87 -33.09 3.36
N THR A 449 38.51 -33.92 2.56
CA THR A 449 37.93 -35.18 2.05
C THR A 449 38.14 -36.37 2.99
N ASP A 450 39.10 -36.27 3.91
CA ASP A 450 39.62 -37.39 4.70
C ASP A 450 39.67 -37.09 6.21
N LYS A 451 39.75 -35.81 6.60
CA LYS A 451 39.79 -35.38 8.00
C LYS A 451 38.43 -34.91 8.49
N PHE A 452 38.17 -35.22 9.75
CA PHE A 452 36.91 -34.88 10.42
C PHE A 452 37.19 -34.22 11.76
N THR A 453 36.51 -33.10 12.03
CA THR A 453 36.46 -32.46 13.35
C THR A 453 35.17 -32.87 14.07
N PRO A 454 35.22 -33.28 15.36
CA PRO A 454 34.00 -33.55 16.13
C PRO A 454 33.04 -32.34 16.13
N LEU A 455 31.76 -32.56 15.82
CA LEU A 455 30.75 -31.48 15.77
C LEU A 455 30.61 -30.73 17.10
N GLY A 456 30.86 -31.41 18.22
CA GLY A 456 30.86 -30.80 19.55
C GLY A 456 31.99 -29.77 19.74
N GLU A 457 33.19 -30.12 19.29
CA GLU A 457 34.37 -29.25 19.33
C GLU A 457 34.21 -28.06 18.39
N LEU A 458 33.80 -28.34 17.14
CA LEU A 458 33.55 -27.31 16.13
C LEU A 458 32.49 -26.30 16.59
N TYR A 459 31.41 -26.76 17.23
CA TYR A 459 30.39 -25.87 17.78
C TYR A 459 30.88 -25.05 18.99
N SER A 460 31.80 -25.61 19.80
CA SER A 460 32.41 -24.86 20.90
C SER A 460 33.31 -23.74 20.38
N ASP A 461 34.11 -24.02 19.35
CA ASP A 461 34.96 -23.03 18.68
C ASP A 461 34.10 -21.96 17.99
N PHE A 462 33.00 -22.35 17.34
CA PHE A 462 32.02 -21.40 16.78
C PHE A 462 31.44 -20.44 17.83
N LYS A 463 31.11 -20.94 19.04
CA LYS A 463 30.66 -20.06 20.12
C LYS A 463 31.74 -19.08 20.56
N SER A 464 33.00 -19.51 20.57
CA SER A 464 34.13 -18.62 20.88
C SER A 464 34.26 -17.55 19.82
N PHE A 465 34.27 -17.93 18.54
CA PHE A 465 34.27 -17.00 17.41
C PHE A 465 33.15 -15.97 17.52
N CYS A 466 31.91 -16.42 17.81
CA CYS A 466 30.80 -15.50 18.00
C CYS A 466 31.02 -14.53 19.16
N LYS A 467 31.63 -14.98 20.25
CA LYS A 467 31.93 -14.13 21.40
C LYS A 467 33.04 -13.11 21.09
N ASP A 468 34.05 -13.53 20.34
CA ASP A 468 35.20 -12.69 19.97
C ASP A 468 34.74 -11.48 19.13
N ASP A 469 33.80 -11.70 18.20
CA ASP A 469 33.31 -10.69 17.24
C ASP A 469 31.90 -10.15 17.54
N ASN A 470 31.37 -10.40 18.74
CA ASN A 470 30.02 -9.99 19.19
C ASN A 470 28.84 -10.50 18.32
N TYR A 471 29.00 -11.64 17.64
CA TYR A 471 27.88 -12.34 17.00
C TYR A 471 27.03 -13.11 18.01
N ILE A 472 25.74 -13.29 17.69
CA ILE A 472 24.84 -14.13 18.46
C ILE A 472 24.95 -15.58 17.94
N PRO A 473 25.38 -16.55 18.77
CA PRO A 473 25.51 -17.93 18.33
C PRO A 473 24.14 -18.59 18.11
N VAL A 474 23.98 -19.24 16.96
CA VAL A 474 22.80 -20.08 16.69
C VAL A 474 22.81 -21.36 17.53
N THR A 475 21.66 -22.01 17.66
CA THR A 475 21.59 -23.31 18.36
C THR A 475 22.45 -24.37 17.68
N LYS A 476 22.90 -25.40 18.42
CA LYS A 476 23.71 -26.51 17.86
C LYS A 476 23.03 -27.22 16.69
N ARG A 477 21.70 -27.32 16.72
CA ARG A 477 20.89 -27.88 15.63
C ARG A 477 20.99 -27.00 14.38
N ASN A 478 20.73 -25.71 14.51
CA ASN A 478 20.81 -24.76 13.39
C ASN A 478 22.24 -24.63 12.85
N PHE A 479 23.26 -24.71 13.71
CA PHE A 479 24.66 -24.80 13.32
C PHE A 479 24.92 -26.00 12.41
N SER A 480 24.53 -27.20 12.86
CA SER A 480 24.64 -28.44 12.09
C SER A 480 23.89 -28.37 10.75
N ASP A 481 22.69 -27.82 10.73
CA ASP A 481 21.89 -27.68 9.49
C ASP A 481 22.53 -26.66 8.53
N ARG A 482 23.10 -25.56 9.03
CA ARG A 482 23.83 -24.58 8.22
C ARG A 482 25.11 -25.16 7.60
N ILE A 483 25.87 -25.96 8.35
CA ILE A 483 27.05 -26.67 7.83
C ILE A 483 26.67 -27.58 6.67
N ARG A 484 25.59 -28.38 6.79
CA ARG A 484 25.11 -29.21 5.67
C ARG A 484 24.71 -28.38 4.45
N ASN A 485 24.07 -27.23 4.67
CA ASN A 485 23.68 -26.33 3.58
C ASN A 485 24.87 -25.70 2.85
N LEU A 486 26.06 -25.67 3.47
CA LEU A 486 27.31 -25.29 2.81
C LEU A 486 27.90 -26.42 1.95
N GLY A 487 27.24 -27.59 1.87
CA GLY A 487 27.74 -28.76 1.17
C GLY A 487 28.79 -29.55 1.96
N ILE A 488 28.98 -29.22 3.24
CA ILE A 488 29.94 -29.88 4.12
C ILE A 488 29.29 -31.12 4.73
N LEU A 489 29.96 -32.27 4.58
CA LEU A 489 29.49 -33.57 5.02
C LEU A 489 29.58 -33.69 6.54
N ILE A 490 28.49 -34.17 7.15
CA ILE A 490 28.43 -34.52 8.57
C ILE A 490 28.09 -36.00 8.68
N GLU A 491 28.96 -36.77 9.31
CA GLU A 491 28.84 -38.22 9.47
C GLU A 491 28.91 -38.64 10.94
N ARG A 492 28.35 -39.81 11.25
CA ARG A 492 28.52 -40.43 12.56
C ARG A 492 29.80 -41.25 12.58
N LYS A 493 30.69 -40.94 13.53
CA LYS A 493 31.93 -41.68 13.82
C LYS A 493 31.86 -42.30 15.23
N ASN A 494 32.87 -43.05 15.62
CA ASN A 494 32.92 -43.76 16.91
C ASN A 494 32.88 -42.83 18.14
N TYR A 495 33.21 -41.55 17.95
CA TYR A 495 33.21 -40.49 18.97
C TYR A 495 32.03 -39.50 18.80
N GLY A 496 31.02 -39.82 17.98
CA GLY A 496 29.83 -39.00 17.76
C GLY A 496 29.75 -38.41 16.36
N MET A 497 28.95 -37.36 16.18
CA MET A 497 28.83 -36.65 14.90
C MET A 497 30.11 -35.85 14.63
N ALA A 498 30.64 -35.96 13.42
CA ALA A 498 31.85 -35.30 12.97
C ALA A 498 31.65 -34.65 11.61
N VAL A 499 32.34 -33.54 11.36
CA VAL A 499 32.22 -32.68 10.17
C VAL A 499 33.52 -32.76 9.38
N ASN A 500 33.46 -32.89 8.05
CA ASN A 500 34.64 -33.04 7.19
C ASN A 500 35.40 -31.72 6.94
N VAL A 501 35.94 -31.15 8.01
CA VAL A 501 36.71 -29.92 7.98
C VAL A 501 38.03 -30.11 8.73
N GLU A 502 39.03 -29.32 8.35
CA GLU A 502 40.32 -29.21 9.02
C GLU A 502 40.57 -27.75 9.41
N ARG A 503 41.10 -27.52 10.62
CA ARG A 503 41.38 -26.17 11.12
C ARG A 503 42.56 -25.57 10.37
N ILE A 504 42.45 -24.31 9.96
CA ILE A 504 43.55 -23.54 9.38
C ILE A 504 44.58 -23.29 10.49
N LEU A 505 45.77 -23.86 10.34
CA LEU A 505 46.91 -23.58 11.20
C LEU A 505 47.62 -22.35 10.65
N PHE A 506 47.37 -21.17 11.23
CA PHE A 506 48.23 -20.01 10.96
C PHE A 506 49.62 -20.30 11.53
N SER A 507 50.64 -20.38 10.67
CA SER A 507 52.03 -20.42 11.11
C SER A 507 52.39 -19.05 11.70
N THR A 508 52.58 -19.00 13.01
CA THR A 508 53.31 -17.90 13.67
C THR A 508 54.77 -17.94 13.23
N SER A 509 55.05 -17.42 12.04
CA SER A 509 56.40 -17.15 11.54
C SER A 509 56.31 -15.96 10.61
N ASP A 510 56.33 -14.75 11.19
CA ASP A 510 56.87 -13.52 10.58
C ASP A 510 56.65 -12.33 11.54
N ASN A 511 57.30 -12.39 12.71
CA ASN A 511 57.45 -11.22 13.58
C ASN A 511 58.89 -11.07 14.14
N ASN A 512 59.88 -11.67 13.47
CA ASN A 512 61.30 -11.49 13.80
C ASN A 512 62.10 -11.10 12.54
N ALA A 513 61.91 -9.86 12.08
CA ALA A 513 62.83 -9.03 11.30
C ALA A 513 62.03 -7.75 11.02
N VAL A 514 62.27 -6.61 11.66
CA VAL A 514 63.45 -5.77 11.48
C VAL A 514 63.75 -5.04 12.80
N SER A 515 65.01 -5.17 13.23
CA SER A 515 65.70 -4.38 14.27
C SER A 515 65.90 -2.93 13.88
#